data_AF-A0A7X1M4U3-F1
#
_entry.id   AF-A0A7X1M4U3-F1
#
_cell.length_a   1.000
_cell.length_b   1.000
_cell.length_c   1.000
_cell.angle_alpha   90.00
_cell.angle_beta   90.00
_cell.angle_gamma   90.00
#
_symmetry.space_group_name_H-M   'P 1'
#
loop_
_entity.id
_entity.type
_entity.pdbx_description
1 polymer ?
#
loop_
_entity_poly.entity_id
_entity_poly.type
_entity_poly.pdbx_seq_one_letter_code
_entity_poly.pdbx_strand_id
1 'polypeptide(L)'
;MSFATTAFIQFRRSLSGVGIALGTLFFAAALTPSLIPRTYLMQGVLGGIAFGSGYGIGVLWRWLWHYLELPEPRARLRRRVNLIVGIVCLTAAIIALYLAAGWQNSVRAVMGMEPVPSAYPASVSALAIISFLVLLILARCLIWLGRFVSAKVHLIMPRKVANVIGIAITVVLIWTVANGVLIQSSFKVLDRSFREYDALIEPDRPQPTNPAKTGSVTSLLQWNELGRAGREFVSSGPDANDIAAQTGRATVDPIRVYAGLRIADTPEQRAQLALEELKRQKGFERSVLVIITPTGTGWVDPAAMDGLEFLHDGNVASVAMQYSYLSSPLSLFFQPEYGAEASRALFVAIYDYWKQLPHDRRPRLYLYGLSLGAMNSEQSSELFEMLDDPINGALWSGPPFPSRDWKSITNRRNPGTPEWLPVFRDGSFTRFMNQNGEAPGNGTRWGPLRIVYLQYASDPVTFFDSLSFYRQPAWMHAPRGPDVSPELQWYPVVTMLQLALDMAFATAAPTGHGHVYAPEHYVDAWMEVTAVEGWSSDEIARLKQHLRARMGIEGAEGYQQRGG
;
A
#
# COMPACT_ATOMS: atom_id res chain seq x y z
N MET A 1 37.01 11.41 -36.78
CA MET A 1 36.15 10.74 -35.78
C MET A 1 34.81 11.45 -35.78
N SER A 2 33.69 10.72 -35.88
CA SER A 2 32.35 11.31 -35.85
C SER A 2 32.13 12.05 -34.51
N PHE A 3 31.33 13.12 -34.52
CA PHE A 3 30.91 13.85 -33.33
C PHE A 3 30.36 12.91 -32.25
N ALA A 4 29.62 11.87 -32.66
CA ALA A 4 29.12 10.81 -31.78
C ALA A 4 30.27 10.01 -31.13
N THR A 5 31.33 9.70 -31.86
CA THR A 5 32.50 8.97 -31.35
C THR A 5 33.29 9.82 -30.34
N THR A 6 33.45 11.11 -30.60
CA THR A 6 34.14 12.05 -29.70
C THR A 6 33.32 12.29 -28.42
N ALA A 7 32.01 12.48 -28.55
CA ALA A 7 31.08 12.61 -27.43
C ALA A 7 31.05 11.33 -26.57
N PHE A 8 31.05 10.15 -27.19
CA PHE A 8 31.11 8.86 -26.49
C PHE A 8 32.44 8.65 -25.74
N ILE A 9 33.58 9.08 -26.32
CA ILE A 9 34.89 9.00 -25.66
C ILE A 9 34.97 9.98 -24.48
N GLN A 10 34.46 11.20 -24.62
CA GLN A 10 34.38 12.16 -23.51
C GLN A 10 33.41 11.67 -22.42
N PHE A 11 32.29 11.07 -22.80
CA PHE A 11 31.33 10.43 -21.90
C PHE A 11 32.00 9.31 -21.08
N ARG A 12 32.73 8.38 -21.71
CA ARG A 12 33.47 7.32 -21.00
C ARG A 12 34.55 7.86 -20.06
N ARG A 13 35.27 8.92 -20.46
CA ARG A 13 36.31 9.55 -19.62
C ARG A 13 35.75 10.26 -18.39
N SER A 14 34.45 10.60 -18.39
CA SER A 14 33.77 11.27 -17.27
C SER A 14 33.29 10.32 -16.17
N LEU A 15 33.33 8.99 -16.38
CA LEU A 15 32.82 8.03 -15.40
C LEU A 15 33.79 7.85 -14.23
N SER A 16 33.25 7.84 -13.00
CA SER A 16 34.01 7.66 -11.76
C SER A 16 34.22 6.18 -11.44
N GLY A 17 35.47 5.72 -11.25
CA GLY A 17 35.76 4.34 -10.85
C GLY A 17 35.15 3.96 -9.50
N VAL A 18 35.22 4.87 -8.51
CA VAL A 18 34.54 4.72 -7.21
C VAL A 18 33.02 4.68 -7.37
N GLY A 19 32.48 5.49 -8.29
CA GLY A 19 31.06 5.46 -8.63
C GLY A 19 30.63 4.12 -9.22
N ILE A 20 31.41 3.55 -10.13
CA ILE A 20 31.12 2.22 -10.70
C ILE A 20 31.17 1.15 -9.59
N ALA A 21 32.17 1.21 -8.70
CA ALA A 21 32.28 0.26 -7.60
C ALA A 21 31.05 0.29 -6.67
N LEU A 22 30.69 1.47 -6.15
CA LEU A 22 29.52 1.61 -5.29
C LEU A 22 28.21 1.30 -6.02
N GLY A 23 28.09 1.74 -7.28
CA GLY A 23 26.94 1.42 -8.13
C GLY A 23 26.77 -0.09 -8.31
N THR A 24 27.84 -0.83 -8.58
CA THR A 24 27.79 -2.29 -8.72
C THR A 24 27.42 -2.98 -7.40
N LEU A 25 27.95 -2.54 -6.26
CA LEU A 25 27.56 -3.09 -4.96
C LEU A 25 26.07 -2.87 -4.68
N PHE A 26 25.56 -1.68 -5.01
CA PHE A 26 24.14 -1.37 -4.84
C PHE A 26 23.26 -2.18 -5.80
N PHE A 27 23.71 -2.37 -7.04
CA PHE A 27 23.04 -3.26 -8.00
C PHE A 27 22.98 -4.70 -7.49
N ALA A 28 24.10 -5.23 -6.98
CA ALA A 28 24.15 -6.57 -6.42
C ALA A 28 23.22 -6.71 -5.20
N ALA A 29 23.23 -5.74 -4.28
CA ALA A 29 22.31 -5.71 -3.14
C ALA A 29 20.84 -5.56 -3.59
N ALA A 30 20.56 -4.83 -4.66
CA ALA A 30 19.19 -4.69 -5.16
C ALA A 30 18.59 -6.02 -5.65
N LEU A 31 19.43 -6.96 -6.11
CA LEU A 31 19.03 -8.30 -6.57
C LEU A 31 18.67 -9.26 -5.42
N THR A 32 19.03 -8.93 -4.18
CA THR A 32 18.74 -9.78 -3.01
C THR A 32 17.23 -9.80 -2.68
N PRO A 33 16.78 -10.76 -1.86
CA PRO A 33 15.38 -10.88 -1.45
C PRO A 33 14.83 -9.60 -0.80
N SER A 34 13.53 -9.37 -0.99
CA SER A 34 12.74 -8.32 -0.36
C SER A 34 11.36 -8.88 0.03
N LEU A 35 10.38 -8.02 0.33
CA LEU A 35 9.09 -8.45 0.87
C LEU A 35 8.21 -9.18 -0.14
N ILE A 36 8.26 -8.81 -1.42
CA ILE A 36 7.42 -9.43 -2.48
C ILE A 36 8.27 -9.97 -3.64
N PRO A 37 7.78 -11.01 -4.37
CA PRO A 37 8.42 -11.50 -5.57
C PRO A 37 8.39 -10.43 -6.67
N ARG A 38 9.49 -10.29 -7.41
CA ARG A 38 9.64 -9.23 -8.42
C ARG A 38 9.70 -9.80 -9.82
N THR A 39 9.02 -9.12 -10.75
CA THR A 39 9.19 -9.38 -12.18
C THR A 39 10.55 -8.86 -12.66
N TYR A 40 11.00 -9.30 -13.84
CA TYR A 40 12.23 -8.77 -14.44
C TYR A 40 12.16 -7.25 -14.67
N LEU A 41 10.95 -6.71 -14.91
CA LEU A 41 10.72 -5.28 -15.09
C LEU A 41 11.01 -4.52 -13.79
N MET A 42 10.37 -4.94 -12.69
CA MET A 42 10.58 -4.36 -11.36
C MET A 42 12.06 -4.44 -10.96
N GLN A 43 12.66 -5.62 -11.11
CA GLN A 43 14.03 -5.88 -10.70
C GLN A 43 15.06 -5.09 -11.52
N GLY A 44 14.83 -4.92 -12.83
CA GLY A 44 15.70 -4.12 -13.70
C GLY A 44 15.63 -2.63 -13.37
N VAL A 45 14.43 -2.07 -13.19
CA VAL A 45 14.25 -0.67 -12.78
C VAL A 45 14.92 -0.42 -11.43
N LEU A 46 14.67 -1.28 -10.44
CA LEU A 46 15.29 -1.21 -9.12
C LEU A 46 16.81 -1.24 -9.21
N GLY A 47 17.35 -2.19 -9.98
CA GLY A 47 18.79 -2.35 -10.17
C GLY A 47 19.43 -1.10 -10.77
N GLY A 48 18.78 -0.47 -11.74
CA GLY A 48 19.25 0.79 -12.34
C GLY A 48 19.19 1.98 -11.38
N ILE A 49 18.12 2.10 -10.59
CA ILE A 49 18.00 3.14 -9.55
C ILE A 49 19.06 2.95 -8.47
N ALA A 50 19.21 1.73 -7.95
CA ALA A 50 20.21 1.41 -6.93
C ALA A 50 21.63 1.66 -7.45
N PHE A 51 21.95 1.21 -8.67
CA PHE A 51 23.23 1.51 -9.32
C PHE A 51 23.44 3.01 -9.45
N GLY A 52 22.42 3.76 -9.90
CA GLY A 52 22.47 5.21 -10.04
C GLY A 52 22.74 5.93 -8.72
N SER A 53 22.07 5.52 -7.64
CA SER A 53 22.28 6.05 -6.29
C SER A 53 23.71 5.77 -5.78
N GLY A 54 24.18 4.53 -5.90
CA GLY A 54 25.55 4.16 -5.52
C GLY A 54 26.59 4.91 -6.35
N TYR A 55 26.35 5.05 -7.65
CA TYR A 55 27.19 5.83 -8.55
C TYR A 55 27.23 7.31 -8.17
N GLY A 56 26.07 7.90 -7.87
CA GLY A 56 25.95 9.29 -7.40
C GLY A 56 26.73 9.53 -6.12
N ILE A 57 26.60 8.64 -5.12
CA ILE A 57 27.36 8.68 -3.87
C ILE A 57 28.87 8.61 -4.15
N GLY A 58 29.31 7.72 -5.04
CA GLY A 58 30.74 7.61 -5.40
C GLY A 58 31.28 8.80 -6.19
N VAL A 59 30.44 9.48 -6.97
CA VAL A 59 30.81 10.76 -7.61
C VAL A 59 30.92 11.86 -6.57
N LEU A 60 29.97 11.97 -5.64
CA LEU A 60 29.99 12.95 -4.55
C LEU A 60 31.21 12.75 -3.66
N TRP A 61 31.52 11.50 -3.31
CA TRP A 61 32.72 11.14 -2.55
C TRP A 61 33.98 11.63 -3.26
N ARG A 62 34.13 11.34 -4.56
CA ARG A 62 35.30 11.77 -5.34
C ARG A 62 35.39 13.29 -5.43
N TRP A 63 34.26 13.97 -5.60
CA TRP A 63 34.20 15.42 -5.61
C TRP A 63 34.65 16.01 -4.27
N LEU A 64 34.17 15.45 -3.15
CA LEU A 64 34.56 15.88 -1.81
C LEU A 64 36.05 15.63 -1.54
N TRP A 65 36.57 14.47 -1.95
CA TRP A 65 38.00 14.14 -1.87
C TRP A 65 38.87 15.18 -2.58
N HIS A 66 38.46 15.59 -3.77
CA HIS A 66 39.14 16.62 -4.55
C HIS A 66 38.99 18.02 -3.91
N TYR A 67 37.80 18.34 -3.39
CA TYR A 67 37.52 19.59 -2.69
C TYR A 67 38.38 19.76 -1.42
N LEU A 68 38.65 18.66 -0.71
CA LEU A 68 39.52 18.63 0.47
C LEU A 68 41.02 18.54 0.10
N GLU A 69 41.37 18.63 -1.18
CA GLU A 69 42.75 18.59 -1.70
C GLU A 69 43.54 17.33 -1.29
N LEU A 70 42.82 16.22 -1.06
CA LEU A 70 43.44 14.97 -0.64
C LEU A 70 44.28 14.34 -1.79
N PRO A 71 45.35 13.58 -1.47
CA PRO A 71 46.28 13.09 -2.47
C PRO A 71 45.61 12.22 -3.54
N GLU A 72 45.93 12.47 -4.82
CA GLU A 72 45.48 11.64 -5.94
C GLU A 72 46.62 10.77 -6.50
N PRO A 73 46.37 9.47 -6.80
CA PRO A 73 47.37 8.61 -7.42
C PRO A 73 47.70 9.07 -8.84
N ARG A 74 48.97 8.88 -9.25
CA ARG A 74 49.48 9.20 -10.59
C ARG A 74 48.60 8.57 -11.68
N ALA A 75 48.43 9.27 -12.81
CA ALA A 75 47.47 8.91 -13.87
C ALA A 75 47.61 7.48 -14.43
N ARG A 76 48.82 6.92 -14.46
CA ARG A 76 49.07 5.52 -14.90
C ARG A 76 48.57 4.50 -13.87
N LEU A 77 48.83 4.73 -12.58
CA LEU A 77 48.36 3.88 -11.50
C LEU A 77 46.83 3.93 -11.41
N ARG A 78 46.23 5.13 -11.51
CA ARG A 78 44.78 5.33 -11.53
C ARG A 78 44.09 4.53 -12.65
N ARG A 79 44.66 4.48 -13.86
CA ARG A 79 44.09 3.68 -14.97
C ARG A 79 44.13 2.18 -14.67
N ARG A 80 45.24 1.67 -14.12
CA ARG A 80 45.38 0.25 -13.75
C ARG A 80 44.39 -0.13 -12.64
N VAL A 81 44.31 0.68 -11.59
CA VAL A 81 43.36 0.49 -10.48
C VAL A 81 41.93 0.49 -11.00
N ASN A 82 41.54 1.46 -11.83
CA ASN A 82 40.19 1.51 -12.39
C ASN A 82 39.87 0.30 -13.28
N LEU A 83 40.84 -0.24 -14.01
CA LEU A 83 40.66 -1.46 -14.80
C LEU A 83 40.39 -2.67 -13.90
N ILE A 84 41.21 -2.84 -12.85
CA ILE A 84 41.06 -3.93 -11.87
C ILE A 84 39.70 -3.81 -11.17
N VAL A 85 39.34 -2.62 -10.70
CA VAL A 85 38.02 -2.35 -10.09
C VAL A 85 36.91 -2.70 -11.08
N GLY A 86 37.03 -2.32 -12.36
CA GLY A 86 36.05 -2.65 -13.38
C GLY A 86 35.87 -4.15 -13.58
N ILE A 87 36.96 -4.93 -13.59
CA ILE A 87 36.91 -6.40 -13.68
C ILE A 87 36.22 -6.98 -12.44
N VAL A 88 36.62 -6.57 -11.24
CA VAL A 88 36.00 -7.03 -9.98
C VAL A 88 34.51 -6.72 -9.96
N CYS A 89 34.11 -5.51 -10.38
CA CYS A 89 32.70 -5.12 -10.48
C CYS A 89 31.93 -5.99 -11.48
N LEU A 90 32.51 -6.25 -12.65
CA LEU A 90 31.88 -7.11 -13.65
C LEU A 90 31.69 -8.54 -13.12
N THR A 91 32.72 -9.10 -12.47
CA THR A 91 32.63 -10.42 -11.84
C THR A 91 31.57 -10.45 -10.74
N ALA A 92 31.54 -9.45 -9.86
CA ALA A 92 30.53 -9.36 -8.80
C ALA A 92 29.11 -9.25 -9.36
N ALA A 93 28.89 -8.46 -10.42
CA ALA A 93 27.59 -8.34 -11.06
C ALA A 93 27.14 -9.66 -11.69
N ILE A 94 28.05 -10.40 -12.35
CA ILE A 94 27.74 -11.72 -12.93
C ILE A 94 27.36 -12.72 -11.83
N ILE A 95 28.11 -12.75 -10.72
CA ILE A 95 27.81 -13.63 -9.58
C ILE A 95 26.43 -13.29 -8.99
N ALA A 96 26.14 -12.00 -8.76
CA ALA A 96 24.86 -11.57 -8.22
C ALA A 96 23.69 -11.96 -9.16
N LEU A 97 23.86 -11.79 -10.47
CA LEU A 97 22.86 -12.21 -11.46
C LEU A 97 22.66 -13.73 -11.50
N TYR A 98 23.72 -14.51 -11.26
CA TYR A 98 23.64 -15.97 -11.16
C TYR A 98 22.86 -16.40 -9.90
N LEU A 99 23.09 -15.74 -8.77
CA LEU A 99 22.40 -16.03 -7.50
C LEU A 99 20.95 -15.50 -7.45
N ALA A 100 20.61 -14.51 -8.28
CA ALA A 100 19.32 -13.82 -8.26
C ALA A 100 18.11 -14.76 -8.36
N ALA A 101 18.21 -15.86 -9.12
CA ALA A 101 17.11 -16.84 -9.20
C ALA A 101 16.87 -17.54 -7.86
N GLY A 102 17.93 -17.94 -7.16
CA GLY A 102 17.84 -18.53 -5.82
C GLY A 102 17.25 -17.54 -4.81
N TRP A 103 17.70 -16.28 -4.85
CA TRP A 103 17.16 -15.21 -4.02
C TRP A 103 15.67 -14.96 -4.26
N GLN A 104 15.23 -14.88 -5.52
CA GLN A 104 13.81 -14.79 -5.85
C GLN A 104 13.03 -16.01 -5.35
N ASN A 105 13.60 -17.21 -5.50
CA ASN A 105 12.95 -18.44 -5.03
C ASN A 105 12.84 -18.52 -3.50
N SER A 106 13.73 -17.87 -2.74
CA SER A 106 13.57 -17.76 -1.28
C SER A 106 12.31 -16.98 -0.86
N VAL A 107 11.93 -15.95 -1.63
CA VAL A 107 10.69 -15.17 -1.42
C VAL A 107 9.48 -15.97 -1.89
N ARG A 108 9.59 -16.61 -3.05
CA ARG A 108 8.51 -17.43 -3.62
C ARG A 108 8.17 -18.63 -2.73
N ALA A 109 9.17 -19.25 -2.11
CA ALA A 109 8.99 -20.40 -1.23
C ALA A 109 8.14 -20.07 0.01
N VAL A 110 8.39 -18.94 0.68
CA VAL A 110 7.60 -18.52 1.86
C VAL A 110 6.17 -18.07 1.50
N MET A 111 5.90 -17.85 0.22
CA MET A 111 4.58 -17.50 -0.32
C MET A 111 3.88 -18.67 -1.05
N GLY A 112 4.43 -19.88 -0.97
CA GLY A 112 3.86 -21.06 -1.63
C GLY A 112 3.81 -20.98 -3.16
N MET A 113 4.68 -20.19 -3.79
CA MET A 113 4.72 -20.01 -5.23
C MET A 113 5.73 -20.95 -5.89
N GLU A 114 5.42 -21.40 -7.10
CA GLU A 114 6.31 -22.23 -7.92
C GLU A 114 7.67 -21.55 -8.17
N PRO A 115 8.81 -22.24 -8.03
CA PRO A 115 10.13 -21.66 -8.29
C PRO A 115 10.28 -21.18 -9.73
N VAL A 116 11.00 -20.07 -9.94
CA VAL A 116 11.43 -19.66 -11.28
C VAL A 116 12.73 -20.36 -11.66
N PRO A 117 12.87 -20.82 -12.92
CA PRO A 117 14.10 -21.45 -13.39
C PRO A 117 15.22 -20.44 -13.65
N SER A 118 14.88 -19.15 -13.81
CA SER A 118 15.84 -18.07 -14.06
C SER A 118 15.27 -16.71 -13.65
N ALA A 119 16.14 -15.78 -13.27
CA ALA A 119 15.80 -14.39 -12.96
C ALA A 119 15.87 -13.46 -14.19
N TYR A 120 15.84 -14.01 -15.41
CA TYR A 120 15.94 -13.26 -16.67
C TYR A 120 17.13 -12.28 -16.70
N PRO A 121 18.38 -12.74 -16.47
CA PRO A 121 19.53 -11.88 -16.19
C PRO A 121 19.82 -10.88 -17.32
N ALA A 122 19.60 -11.27 -18.58
CA ALA A 122 19.76 -10.38 -19.73
C ALA A 122 18.75 -9.21 -19.71
N SER A 123 17.47 -9.51 -19.49
CA SER A 123 16.40 -8.50 -19.43
C SER A 123 16.57 -7.56 -18.24
N VAL A 124 16.90 -8.11 -17.06
CA VAL A 124 17.18 -7.32 -15.85
C VAL A 124 18.36 -6.38 -16.08
N SER A 125 19.46 -6.88 -16.67
CA SER A 125 20.65 -6.07 -16.93
C SER A 125 20.39 -4.98 -17.96
N ALA A 126 19.70 -5.30 -19.06
CA ALA A 126 19.36 -4.32 -20.10
C ALA A 126 18.51 -3.18 -19.54
N LEU A 127 17.47 -3.52 -18.75
CA LEU A 127 16.59 -2.53 -18.15
C LEU A 127 17.30 -1.70 -17.08
N ALA A 128 18.15 -2.32 -16.26
CA ALA A 128 18.97 -1.60 -15.28
C ALA A 128 19.91 -0.58 -15.95
N ILE A 129 20.53 -0.94 -17.08
CA ILE A 129 21.36 -0.02 -17.88
C ILE A 129 20.50 1.13 -18.40
N ILE A 130 19.32 0.86 -18.97
CA ILE A 130 18.41 1.90 -19.48
C ILE A 130 18.01 2.85 -18.36
N SER A 131 17.53 2.32 -17.23
CA SER A 131 17.13 3.12 -16.06
C SER A 131 18.29 3.97 -15.53
N PHE A 132 19.49 3.40 -15.41
CA PHE A 132 20.68 4.17 -15.02
C PHE A 132 21.01 5.28 -16.02
N LEU A 133 20.97 5.01 -17.33
CA LEU A 133 21.24 6.02 -18.34
C LEU A 133 20.24 7.16 -18.30
N VAL A 134 18.95 6.87 -18.10
CA VAL A 134 17.90 7.89 -17.91
C VAL A 134 18.22 8.76 -16.70
N LEU A 135 18.53 8.16 -15.55
CA LEU A 135 18.88 8.90 -14.33
C LEU A 135 20.16 9.73 -14.51
N LEU A 136 21.17 9.20 -15.19
CA LEU A 136 22.42 9.89 -15.45
C LEU A 136 22.22 11.09 -16.39
N ILE A 137 21.42 10.95 -17.44
CA ILE A 137 21.07 12.03 -18.35
C ILE A 137 20.30 13.11 -17.59
N LEU A 138 19.28 12.72 -16.82
CA LEU A 138 18.50 13.63 -15.99
C LEU A 138 19.41 14.42 -15.02
N ALA A 139 20.26 13.72 -14.27
CA ALA A 139 21.19 14.35 -13.34
C ALA A 139 22.13 15.35 -14.05
N ARG A 140 22.65 15.00 -15.23
CA ARG A 140 23.49 15.90 -16.03
C ARG A 140 22.74 17.12 -16.54
N CYS A 141 21.49 16.96 -16.98
CA CYS A 141 20.63 18.07 -17.37
C CYS A 141 20.38 19.03 -16.19
N LEU A 142 20.12 18.50 -14.99
CA LEU A 142 19.95 19.31 -13.78
C LEU A 142 21.23 20.04 -13.37
N ILE A 143 22.39 19.37 -13.42
CA ILE A 143 23.70 20.00 -13.17
C ILE A 143 23.97 21.09 -14.21
N TRP A 144 23.66 20.85 -15.48
CA TRP A 144 23.83 21.84 -16.54
C TRP A 144 22.94 23.06 -16.32
N LEU A 145 21.68 22.86 -15.94
CA LEU A 145 20.75 23.93 -15.58
C LEU A 145 21.31 24.76 -14.40
N GLY A 146 21.78 24.12 -13.34
CA GLY A 146 22.35 24.86 -12.21
C GLY A 146 23.63 25.61 -12.54
N ARG A 147 24.47 25.07 -13.43
CA ARG A 147 25.65 25.79 -13.95
C ARG A 147 25.24 26.96 -14.83
N PHE A 148 24.19 26.82 -15.62
CA PHE A 148 23.64 27.91 -16.44
C PHE A 148 23.11 29.05 -15.56
N VAL A 149 22.32 28.74 -14.52
CA VAL A 149 21.83 29.72 -13.55
C VAL A 149 22.99 30.37 -12.81
N SER A 150 23.95 29.58 -12.29
CA SER A 150 25.13 30.13 -11.62
C SER A 150 25.95 31.06 -12.52
N ALA A 151 26.14 30.70 -13.79
CA ALA A 151 26.86 31.54 -14.75
C ALA A 151 26.17 32.89 -15.00
N LYS A 152 24.83 32.94 -14.95
CA LYS A 152 24.06 34.19 -15.05
C LYS A 152 24.18 35.02 -13.76
N VAL A 153 24.10 34.40 -12.59
CA VAL A 153 24.27 35.08 -11.29
C VAL A 153 25.70 35.60 -11.11
N HIS A 154 26.69 34.89 -11.65
CA HIS A 154 28.10 35.30 -11.64
C HIS A 154 28.36 36.63 -12.36
N LEU A 155 27.45 37.08 -13.23
CA LEU A 155 27.56 38.40 -13.86
C LEU A 155 27.43 39.55 -12.83
N ILE A 156 26.86 39.27 -11.65
CA ILE A 156 26.53 40.26 -10.63
C ILE A 156 27.30 40.01 -9.32
N MET A 157 27.70 38.76 -9.04
CA MET A 157 28.30 38.38 -7.75
C MET A 157 29.51 37.44 -7.85
N PRO A 158 30.38 37.39 -6.82
CA PRO A 158 31.57 36.52 -6.80
C PRO A 158 31.26 35.03 -6.97
N ARG A 159 32.15 34.28 -7.64
CA ARG A 159 32.02 32.83 -7.97
C ARG A 159 31.46 31.94 -6.87
N LYS A 160 31.96 32.10 -5.64
CA LYS A 160 31.54 31.24 -4.52
C LYS A 160 30.07 31.48 -4.14
N VAL A 161 29.66 32.75 -4.11
CA VAL A 161 28.28 33.16 -3.80
C VAL A 161 27.34 32.79 -4.95
N ALA A 162 27.76 33.02 -6.21
CA ALA A 162 27.00 32.66 -7.40
C ALA A 162 26.73 31.14 -7.51
N ASN A 163 27.69 30.29 -7.10
CA ASN A 163 27.49 28.85 -7.08
C ASN A 163 26.48 28.41 -6.01
N VAL A 164 26.55 28.95 -4.79
CA VAL A 164 25.60 28.63 -3.72
C VAL A 164 24.19 29.07 -4.11
N ILE A 165 24.04 30.28 -4.63
CA ILE A 165 22.75 30.80 -5.08
C ILE A 165 22.25 30.08 -6.32
N GLY A 166 23.13 29.74 -7.27
CA GLY A 166 22.77 28.94 -8.44
C GLY A 166 22.24 27.55 -8.05
N ILE A 167 22.88 26.89 -7.07
CA ILE A 167 22.38 25.62 -6.51
C ILE A 167 21.04 25.85 -5.81
N ALA A 168 20.93 26.85 -4.94
CA ALA A 168 19.70 27.14 -4.20
C ALA A 168 18.52 27.43 -5.15
N ILE A 169 18.71 28.30 -6.14
CA ILE A 169 17.69 28.59 -7.16
C ILE A 169 17.33 27.34 -7.95
N THR A 170 18.30 26.49 -8.29
CA THR A 170 18.03 25.24 -9.00
C THR A 170 17.22 24.27 -8.15
N VAL A 171 17.56 24.13 -6.87
CA VAL A 171 16.80 23.32 -5.90
C VAL A 171 15.38 23.87 -5.75
N VAL A 172 15.23 25.19 -5.58
CA VAL A 172 13.92 25.85 -5.50
C VAL A 172 13.14 25.66 -6.78
N LEU A 173 13.75 25.83 -7.97
CA LEU A 173 13.07 25.65 -9.24
C LEU A 173 12.64 24.20 -9.46
N ILE A 174 13.49 23.23 -9.11
CA ILE A 174 13.12 21.81 -9.10
C ILE A 174 11.96 21.58 -8.14
N TRP A 175 12.05 22.09 -6.91
CA TRP A 175 11.01 21.96 -5.88
C TRP A 175 9.69 22.60 -6.32
N THR A 176 9.73 23.79 -6.93
CA THR A 176 8.56 24.52 -7.42
C THR A 176 7.99 23.88 -8.68
N VAL A 177 8.78 23.30 -9.57
CA VAL A 177 8.27 22.54 -10.72
C VAL A 177 7.68 21.21 -10.25
N ALA A 178 8.35 20.52 -9.31
CA ALA A 178 7.87 19.30 -8.70
C ALA A 178 6.56 19.53 -7.92
N ASN A 179 6.44 20.62 -7.16
CA ASN A 179 5.24 20.92 -6.38
C ASN A 179 4.18 21.73 -7.13
N GLY A 180 4.55 22.50 -8.15
CA GLY A 180 3.64 23.38 -8.89
C GLY A 180 3.09 22.71 -10.14
N VAL A 181 3.94 22.08 -10.96
CA VAL A 181 3.53 21.44 -12.21
C VAL A 181 3.14 19.98 -11.98
N LEU A 182 3.88 19.25 -11.15
CA LEU A 182 3.69 17.82 -10.92
C LEU A 182 2.56 17.49 -9.94
N ILE A 183 2.19 18.41 -9.05
CA ILE A 183 1.08 18.23 -8.12
C ILE A 183 -0.19 18.84 -8.75
N GLN A 184 -0.22 20.14 -9.06
CA GLN A 184 -1.46 20.80 -9.54
C GLN A 184 -1.88 20.43 -10.97
N SER A 185 -0.95 20.25 -11.92
CA SER A 185 -1.31 19.86 -13.29
C SER A 185 -1.59 18.36 -13.40
N SER A 186 -0.85 17.52 -12.66
CA SER A 186 -1.19 16.10 -12.54
C SER A 186 -2.54 15.92 -11.87
N PHE A 187 -2.93 16.74 -10.88
CA PHE A 187 -4.27 16.62 -10.28
C PHE A 187 -5.39 16.86 -11.28
N LYS A 188 -5.31 17.90 -12.14
CA LYS A 188 -6.38 18.14 -13.13
C LYS A 188 -6.40 17.11 -14.25
N VAL A 189 -5.26 16.52 -14.61
CA VAL A 189 -5.16 15.53 -15.69
C VAL A 189 -5.45 14.12 -15.18
N LEU A 190 -4.95 13.73 -14.01
CA LEU A 190 -5.21 12.43 -13.37
C LEU A 190 -6.65 12.34 -12.88
N ASP A 191 -7.19 13.36 -12.23
CA ASP A 191 -8.60 13.36 -11.78
C ASP A 191 -9.56 13.31 -12.99
N ARG A 192 -9.24 13.96 -14.12
CA ARG A 192 -10.02 13.82 -15.37
C ARG A 192 -9.84 12.45 -16.03
N SER A 193 -8.61 11.95 -16.12
CA SER A 193 -8.31 10.67 -16.79
C SER A 193 -8.81 9.46 -15.98
N PHE A 194 -8.70 9.47 -14.65
CA PHE A 194 -9.25 8.41 -13.80
C PHE A 194 -10.77 8.49 -13.72
N ARG A 195 -11.37 9.69 -13.73
CA ARG A 195 -12.82 9.86 -13.84
C ARG A 195 -13.35 9.41 -15.20
N GLU A 196 -12.64 9.72 -16.28
CA GLU A 196 -12.94 9.20 -17.62
C GLU A 196 -12.73 7.69 -17.68
N TYR A 197 -11.69 7.13 -17.06
CA TYR A 197 -11.46 5.69 -16.97
C TYR A 197 -12.55 4.96 -16.14
N ASP A 198 -12.97 5.55 -15.01
CA ASP A 198 -14.09 5.07 -14.19
C ASP A 198 -15.42 5.11 -14.94
N ALA A 199 -15.57 6.07 -15.88
CA ALA A 199 -16.76 6.22 -16.72
C ALA A 199 -16.72 5.40 -18.04
N LEU A 200 -15.53 5.10 -18.59
CA LEU A 200 -15.34 4.46 -19.90
C LEU A 200 -15.13 2.95 -19.81
N ILE A 201 -14.74 2.41 -18.65
CA ILE A 201 -14.63 0.96 -18.42
C ILE A 201 -15.75 0.53 -17.47
N GLU A 202 -16.98 0.61 -17.97
CA GLU A 202 -18.11 -0.06 -17.34
C GLU A 202 -18.18 -1.50 -17.85
N PRO A 203 -17.90 -2.53 -17.03
CA PRO A 203 -18.49 -3.83 -17.28
C PRO A 203 -20.01 -3.67 -17.10
N ASP A 204 -20.80 -4.15 -18.06
CA ASP A 204 -22.28 -4.19 -18.06
C ASP A 204 -22.82 -4.91 -16.80
N ARG A 205 -22.78 -4.26 -15.64
CA ARG A 205 -23.44 -4.72 -14.42
C ARG A 205 -24.90 -4.28 -14.47
N PRO A 206 -25.86 -5.20 -14.41
CA PRO A 206 -27.27 -4.83 -14.46
C PRO A 206 -27.64 -4.04 -13.22
N GLN A 207 -28.38 -2.94 -13.42
CA GLN A 207 -28.95 -2.17 -12.31
C GLN A 207 -29.84 -3.08 -11.46
N PRO A 208 -29.74 -3.02 -10.11
CA PRO A 208 -30.60 -3.79 -9.22
C PRO A 208 -32.08 -3.48 -9.45
N THR A 209 -32.88 -4.51 -9.70
CA THR A 209 -34.34 -4.38 -9.86
C THR A 209 -35.09 -4.47 -8.54
N ASN A 210 -34.49 -5.08 -7.51
CA ASN A 210 -35.08 -5.17 -6.18
C ASN A 210 -35.15 -3.76 -5.54
N PRO A 211 -36.35 -3.24 -5.20
CA PRO A 211 -36.51 -1.92 -4.58
C PRO A 211 -35.76 -1.77 -3.26
N ALA A 212 -35.47 -2.87 -2.57
CA ALA A 212 -34.74 -2.87 -1.31
C ALA A 212 -33.21 -2.67 -1.48
N LYS A 213 -32.66 -2.71 -2.70
CA LYS A 213 -31.22 -2.54 -2.93
C LYS A 213 -30.85 -1.09 -3.29
N THR A 214 -29.64 -0.68 -2.89
CA THR A 214 -29.02 0.59 -3.32
C THR A 214 -28.82 0.58 -4.84
N GLY A 215 -29.07 1.73 -5.48
CA GLY A 215 -28.97 1.87 -6.92
C GLY A 215 -30.20 1.36 -7.69
N SER A 216 -31.20 0.79 -7.03
CA SER A 216 -32.49 0.49 -7.65
C SER A 216 -33.24 1.77 -8.07
N VAL A 217 -34.29 1.64 -8.87
CA VAL A 217 -35.12 2.79 -9.31
C VAL A 217 -35.78 3.55 -8.16
N THR A 218 -35.90 2.93 -6.98
CA THR A 218 -36.44 3.53 -5.75
C THR A 218 -35.37 4.01 -4.77
N SER A 219 -34.09 3.79 -5.08
CA SER A 219 -32.96 4.21 -4.26
C SER A 219 -32.81 5.73 -4.29
N LEU A 220 -32.42 6.33 -3.15
CA LEU A 220 -32.03 7.74 -3.11
C LEU A 220 -30.68 7.98 -3.79
N LEU A 221 -29.86 6.94 -3.88
CA LEU A 221 -28.53 6.93 -4.51
C LEU A 221 -28.68 6.34 -5.92
N GLN A 222 -28.58 7.16 -6.96
CA GLN A 222 -28.84 6.72 -8.34
C GLN A 222 -27.72 5.83 -8.87
N TRP A 223 -28.06 4.77 -9.62
CA TRP A 223 -27.10 3.78 -10.14
C TRP A 223 -25.91 4.38 -10.89
N ASN A 224 -26.17 5.39 -11.72
CA ASN A 224 -25.18 6.11 -12.53
C ASN A 224 -24.28 7.06 -11.71
N GLU A 225 -24.64 7.38 -10.47
CA GLU A 225 -23.89 8.27 -9.58
C GLU A 225 -23.01 7.51 -8.57
N LEU A 226 -23.23 6.19 -8.42
CA LEU A 226 -22.45 5.32 -7.52
C LEU A 226 -20.97 5.17 -7.95
N GLY A 227 -20.66 5.44 -9.22
CA GLY A 227 -19.35 5.15 -9.80
C GLY A 227 -19.11 3.64 -9.97
N ARG A 228 -17.94 3.25 -10.47
CA ARG A 228 -17.63 1.84 -10.72
C ARG A 228 -17.54 1.01 -9.43
N ALA A 229 -16.78 1.49 -8.45
CA ALA A 229 -16.57 0.80 -7.17
C ALA A 229 -17.88 0.65 -6.38
N GLY A 230 -18.74 1.68 -6.40
CA GLY A 230 -20.04 1.61 -5.75
C GLY A 230 -20.98 0.59 -6.39
N ARG A 231 -21.05 0.56 -7.73
CA ARG A 231 -21.81 -0.45 -8.47
C ARG A 231 -21.30 -1.86 -8.19
N GLU A 232 -19.98 -2.06 -8.18
CA GLU A 232 -19.36 -3.34 -7.82
C GLU A 232 -19.75 -3.77 -6.40
N PHE A 233 -19.67 -2.89 -5.41
CA PHE A 233 -19.98 -3.22 -4.02
C PHE A 233 -21.46 -3.59 -3.80
N VAL A 234 -22.41 -2.81 -4.35
CA VAL A 234 -23.85 -3.02 -4.10
C VAL A 234 -24.47 -4.14 -4.94
N SER A 235 -23.82 -4.54 -6.03
CA SER A 235 -24.30 -5.63 -6.91
C SER A 235 -23.59 -6.97 -6.70
N SER A 236 -22.47 -6.99 -5.97
CA SER A 236 -21.75 -8.22 -5.60
C SER A 236 -22.12 -8.72 -4.19
N GLY A 237 -21.49 -9.83 -3.78
CA GLY A 237 -21.70 -10.47 -2.48
C GLY A 237 -22.66 -11.65 -2.52
N PRO A 238 -22.74 -12.45 -1.44
CA PRO A 238 -23.77 -13.47 -1.28
C PRO A 238 -25.16 -12.86 -1.09
N ASP A 239 -26.19 -13.47 -1.68
CA ASP A 239 -27.59 -13.21 -1.32
C ASP A 239 -28.09 -14.15 -0.22
N ALA A 240 -29.33 -13.96 0.25
CA ALA A 240 -29.90 -14.83 1.28
C ALA A 240 -29.88 -16.32 0.90
N ASN A 241 -30.06 -16.66 -0.38
CA ASN A 241 -30.10 -18.05 -0.85
C ASN A 241 -28.69 -18.65 -0.86
N ASP A 242 -27.68 -17.90 -1.30
CA ASP A 242 -26.28 -18.31 -1.25
C ASP A 242 -25.86 -18.64 0.19
N ILE A 243 -26.24 -17.77 1.15
CA ILE A 243 -25.96 -17.96 2.57
C ILE A 243 -26.72 -19.20 3.09
N ALA A 244 -28.02 -19.34 2.78
CA ALA A 244 -28.82 -20.47 3.25
C ALA A 244 -28.29 -21.80 2.70
N ALA A 245 -27.85 -21.83 1.45
CA ALA A 245 -27.26 -23.02 0.83
C ALA A 245 -25.96 -23.45 1.53
N GLN A 246 -25.19 -22.50 2.06
CA GLN A 246 -23.92 -22.77 2.73
C GLN A 246 -24.07 -23.04 4.24
N THR A 247 -24.98 -22.34 4.93
CA THR A 247 -25.15 -22.44 6.40
C THR A 247 -26.26 -23.39 6.82
N GLY A 248 -27.25 -23.63 5.96
CA GLY A 248 -28.46 -24.39 6.30
C GLY A 248 -29.38 -23.70 7.31
N ARG A 249 -29.18 -22.40 7.56
CA ARG A 249 -29.92 -21.60 8.55
C ARG A 249 -30.95 -20.70 7.87
N ALA A 250 -31.82 -20.10 8.67
CA ALA A 250 -32.70 -19.05 8.19
C ALA A 250 -31.88 -17.78 7.96
N THR A 251 -31.94 -17.23 6.75
CA THR A 251 -31.10 -16.11 6.30
C THR A 251 -31.96 -14.97 5.78
N VAL A 252 -31.31 -13.81 5.68
CA VAL A 252 -31.90 -12.59 5.12
C VAL A 252 -30.88 -11.94 4.19
N ASP A 253 -31.35 -11.14 3.23
CA ASP A 253 -30.42 -10.47 2.31
C ASP A 253 -29.56 -9.45 3.06
N PRO A 254 -28.22 -9.46 2.88
CA PRO A 254 -27.35 -8.40 3.36
C PRO A 254 -27.72 -7.05 2.76
N ILE A 255 -27.55 -5.98 3.55
CA ILE A 255 -27.74 -4.60 3.10
C ILE A 255 -26.38 -3.99 2.79
N ARG A 256 -26.18 -3.52 1.56
CA ARG A 256 -24.97 -2.81 1.12
C ARG A 256 -25.34 -1.44 0.57
N VAL A 257 -25.03 -0.39 1.32
CA VAL A 257 -25.23 1.02 0.94
C VAL A 257 -23.90 1.64 0.52
N TYR A 258 -23.91 2.40 -0.57
CA TYR A 258 -22.72 3.07 -1.07
C TYR A 258 -23.03 4.46 -1.59
N ALA A 259 -22.34 5.47 -1.06
CA ALA A 259 -22.41 6.83 -1.59
C ALA A 259 -21.21 7.12 -2.50
N GLY A 260 -21.48 7.25 -3.80
CA GLY A 260 -20.49 7.65 -4.81
C GLY A 260 -20.14 9.13 -4.73
N LEU A 261 -19.02 9.50 -5.37
CA LEU A 261 -18.51 10.87 -5.39
C LEU A 261 -19.46 11.88 -6.05
N ARG A 262 -20.31 11.42 -6.99
CA ARG A 262 -21.15 12.29 -7.82
C ARG A 262 -22.52 12.61 -7.21
N ILE A 263 -22.87 11.97 -6.10
CA ILE A 263 -24.21 12.03 -5.51
C ILE A 263 -24.50 13.42 -4.89
N ALA A 264 -23.48 14.05 -4.31
CA ALA A 264 -23.58 15.41 -3.80
C ALA A 264 -22.19 16.05 -3.69
N ASP A 265 -22.14 17.38 -3.60
CA ASP A 265 -20.89 18.15 -3.69
C ASP A 265 -20.04 18.02 -2.42
N THR A 266 -20.65 17.97 -1.23
CA THR A 266 -19.91 17.92 0.04
C THR A 266 -19.92 16.52 0.67
N PRO A 267 -18.89 16.17 1.46
CA PRO A 267 -18.87 14.92 2.22
C PRO A 267 -20.08 14.75 3.15
N GLU A 268 -20.53 15.82 3.81
CA GLU A 268 -21.65 15.81 4.75
C GLU A 268 -22.98 15.50 4.05
N GLN A 269 -23.20 16.10 2.88
CA GLN A 269 -24.40 15.83 2.07
C GLN A 269 -24.43 14.38 1.61
N ARG A 270 -23.28 13.85 1.14
CA ARG A 270 -23.15 12.43 0.74
C ARG A 270 -23.38 11.49 1.92
N ALA A 271 -22.83 11.81 3.09
CA ALA A 271 -23.03 11.04 4.32
C ALA A 271 -24.50 11.04 4.76
N GLN A 272 -25.19 12.19 4.69
CA GLN A 272 -26.61 12.27 5.02
C GLN A 272 -27.46 11.44 4.04
N LEU A 273 -27.17 11.47 2.74
CA LEU A 273 -27.86 10.65 1.76
C LEU A 273 -27.61 9.15 1.98
N ALA A 274 -26.39 8.76 2.36
CA ALA A 274 -26.07 7.39 2.76
C ALA A 274 -26.88 6.96 4.00
N LEU A 275 -27.00 7.83 5.00
CA LEU A 275 -27.81 7.58 6.19
C LEU A 275 -29.30 7.40 5.86
N GLU A 276 -29.87 8.27 5.02
CA GLU A 276 -31.28 8.16 4.63
C GLU A 276 -31.53 6.88 3.80
N GLU A 277 -30.61 6.50 2.92
CA GLU A 277 -30.69 5.24 2.18
C GLU A 277 -30.58 4.02 3.11
N LEU A 278 -29.71 4.08 4.12
CA LEU A 278 -29.58 3.05 5.16
C LEU A 278 -30.87 2.91 5.99
N LYS A 279 -31.51 4.03 6.35
CA LYS A 279 -32.82 4.04 7.03
C LYS A 279 -33.91 3.45 6.13
N ARG A 280 -33.95 3.83 4.85
CA ARG A 280 -34.91 3.32 3.86
C ARG A 280 -34.86 1.80 3.74
N GLN A 281 -33.65 1.23 3.75
CA GLN A 281 -33.43 -0.21 3.67
C GLN A 281 -33.54 -0.93 5.02
N LYS A 282 -33.86 -0.20 6.11
CA LYS A 282 -33.93 -0.75 7.48
C LYS A 282 -32.61 -1.31 7.99
N GLY A 283 -31.49 -0.67 7.63
CA GLY A 283 -30.16 -1.09 8.07
C GLY A 283 -29.98 -1.11 9.59
N PHE A 284 -30.68 -0.23 10.30
CA PHE A 284 -30.68 -0.18 11.77
C PHE A 284 -31.56 -1.24 12.45
N GLU A 285 -32.30 -2.05 11.68
CA GLU A 285 -33.01 -3.24 12.21
C GLU A 285 -32.12 -4.50 12.15
N ARG A 286 -30.92 -4.41 11.57
CA ARG A 286 -29.98 -5.54 11.51
C ARG A 286 -29.29 -5.76 12.85
N SER A 287 -28.70 -6.95 13.03
CA SER A 287 -27.90 -7.24 14.22
C SER A 287 -26.49 -6.63 14.17
N VAL A 288 -25.96 -6.44 12.97
CA VAL A 288 -24.61 -5.89 12.72
C VAL A 288 -24.70 -4.73 11.74
N LEU A 289 -24.09 -3.61 12.09
CA LEU A 289 -23.90 -2.44 11.23
C LEU A 289 -22.40 -2.15 11.08
N VAL A 290 -21.91 -2.06 9.84
CA VAL A 290 -20.50 -1.76 9.55
C VAL A 290 -20.38 -0.46 8.78
N ILE A 291 -19.68 0.52 9.35
CA ILE A 291 -19.21 1.70 8.61
C ILE A 291 -17.88 1.36 7.97
N ILE A 292 -17.84 1.40 6.65
CA ILE A 292 -16.69 1.03 5.85
C ILE A 292 -16.04 2.31 5.32
N THR A 293 -14.76 2.46 5.62
CA THR A 293 -13.91 3.41 4.91
C THR A 293 -13.22 2.69 3.74
N PRO A 294 -13.58 2.98 2.48
CA PRO A 294 -13.00 2.30 1.33
C PRO A 294 -11.55 2.75 1.08
N THR A 295 -10.87 2.09 0.15
CA THR A 295 -9.55 2.53 -0.35
C THR A 295 -9.66 3.80 -1.21
N GLY A 296 -8.52 4.34 -1.68
CA GLY A 296 -8.46 5.57 -2.49
C GLY A 296 -9.44 5.61 -3.68
N THR A 297 -9.59 4.49 -4.39
CA THR A 297 -10.50 4.37 -5.55
C THR A 297 -11.99 4.25 -5.18
N GLY A 298 -12.32 4.20 -3.89
CA GLY A 298 -13.65 3.79 -3.41
C GLY A 298 -13.86 2.29 -3.29
N TRP A 299 -12.86 1.47 -3.64
CA TRP A 299 -12.99 0.01 -3.57
C TRP A 299 -13.14 -0.49 -2.14
N VAL A 300 -14.07 -1.44 -1.98
CA VAL A 300 -14.32 -2.19 -0.74
C VAL A 300 -13.94 -3.64 -1.01
N ASP A 301 -13.06 -4.18 -0.17
CA ASP A 301 -12.56 -5.55 -0.32
C ASP A 301 -13.67 -6.58 -0.07
N PRO A 302 -14.13 -7.34 -1.08
CA PRO A 302 -15.17 -8.35 -0.88
C PRO A 302 -14.70 -9.49 0.03
N ALA A 303 -13.39 -9.77 0.08
CA ALA A 303 -12.83 -10.80 0.95
C ALA A 303 -13.14 -10.54 2.43
N ALA A 304 -13.24 -9.26 2.79
CA ALA A 304 -13.60 -8.83 4.13
C ALA A 304 -15.10 -8.90 4.39
N MET A 305 -15.93 -8.53 3.41
CA MET A 305 -17.38 -8.38 3.62
C MET A 305 -18.12 -9.70 3.49
N ASP A 306 -17.78 -10.53 2.50
CA ASP A 306 -18.51 -11.77 2.22
C ASP A 306 -18.48 -12.70 3.43
N GLY A 307 -17.31 -12.86 4.07
CA GLY A 307 -17.16 -13.70 5.26
C GLY A 307 -18.02 -13.23 6.43
N LEU A 308 -18.11 -11.91 6.66
CA LEU A 308 -18.96 -11.34 7.71
C LEU A 308 -20.44 -11.63 7.45
N GLU A 309 -20.89 -11.50 6.21
CA GLU A 309 -22.28 -11.76 5.83
C GLU A 309 -22.65 -13.23 6.00
N PHE A 310 -21.77 -14.17 5.68
CA PHE A 310 -21.98 -15.57 6.00
C PHE A 310 -22.03 -15.80 7.52
N LEU A 311 -21.08 -15.26 8.30
CA LEU A 311 -20.99 -15.48 9.74
C LEU A 311 -22.24 -15.04 10.52
N HIS A 312 -22.94 -14.02 10.02
CA HIS A 312 -24.15 -13.46 10.64
C HIS A 312 -25.44 -13.79 9.87
N ASP A 313 -25.45 -14.85 9.05
CA ASP A 313 -26.63 -15.32 8.31
C ASP A 313 -27.32 -14.23 7.45
N GLY A 314 -26.50 -13.31 6.94
CA GLY A 314 -26.89 -12.15 6.14
C GLY A 314 -27.52 -10.99 6.93
N ASN A 315 -27.60 -11.11 8.26
CA ASN A 315 -28.14 -10.08 9.14
C ASN A 315 -27.12 -8.95 9.42
N VAL A 316 -26.63 -8.37 8.32
CA VAL A 316 -25.59 -7.34 8.27
C VAL A 316 -26.10 -6.17 7.42
N ALA A 317 -25.86 -4.96 7.90
CA ALA A 317 -25.91 -3.76 7.09
C ALA A 317 -24.51 -3.14 7.00
N SER A 318 -24.11 -2.76 5.79
CA SER A 318 -22.80 -2.20 5.50
C SER A 318 -22.98 -0.91 4.72
N VAL A 319 -22.20 0.11 5.06
CA VAL A 319 -22.30 1.44 4.44
C VAL A 319 -20.93 2.02 4.18
N ALA A 320 -20.69 2.43 2.93
CA ALA A 320 -19.43 3.01 2.49
C ALA A 320 -19.65 4.34 1.75
N MET A 321 -18.63 5.19 1.74
CA MET A 321 -18.65 6.45 0.99
C MET A 321 -17.32 6.71 0.30
N GLN A 322 -17.38 6.98 -1.00
CA GLN A 322 -16.21 7.26 -1.83
C GLN A 322 -15.67 8.67 -1.57
N TYR A 323 -14.34 8.83 -1.58
CA TYR A 323 -13.67 10.12 -1.40
C TYR A 323 -12.68 10.50 -2.51
N SER A 324 -12.18 9.53 -3.31
CA SER A 324 -11.27 9.80 -4.44
C SER A 324 -11.46 8.78 -5.58
N TYR A 325 -10.82 9.06 -6.71
CA TYR A 325 -10.65 8.14 -7.85
C TYR A 325 -9.21 7.60 -7.94
N LEU A 326 -8.27 8.09 -7.11
CA LEU A 326 -6.86 7.70 -7.16
C LEU A 326 -6.61 6.34 -6.49
N SER A 327 -5.64 5.57 -7.01
CA SER A 327 -5.21 4.33 -6.36
C SER A 327 -4.54 4.58 -5.00
N SER A 328 -4.57 3.58 -4.12
CA SER A 328 -4.10 3.75 -2.73
C SER A 328 -2.66 4.27 -2.60
N PRO A 329 -1.66 3.79 -3.36
CA PRO A 329 -0.31 4.37 -3.30
C PRO A 329 -0.29 5.85 -3.70
N LEU A 330 -1.07 6.25 -4.70
CA LEU A 330 -1.15 7.65 -5.14
C LEU A 330 -1.86 8.51 -4.09
N SER A 331 -3.01 8.06 -3.56
CA SER A 331 -3.71 8.77 -2.50
C SER A 331 -2.85 8.95 -1.24
N LEU A 332 -2.01 7.96 -0.89
CA LEU A 332 -1.12 8.02 0.28
C LEU A 332 -0.11 9.16 0.17
N PHE A 333 0.43 9.39 -1.04
CA PHE A 333 1.43 10.44 -1.27
C PHE A 333 0.82 11.80 -1.60
N PHE A 334 -0.40 11.84 -2.15
CA PHE A 334 -0.94 13.05 -2.76
C PHE A 334 -2.28 13.55 -2.18
N GLN A 335 -3.08 12.72 -1.49
CA GLN A 335 -4.42 13.09 -1.01
C GLN A 335 -4.83 12.43 0.33
N PRO A 336 -3.99 12.39 1.38
CA PRO A 336 -4.41 11.79 2.65
C PRO A 336 -5.55 12.58 3.34
N GLU A 337 -5.62 13.90 3.17
CA GLU A 337 -6.56 14.76 3.92
C GLU A 337 -8.04 14.55 3.51
N TYR A 338 -8.32 14.35 2.22
CA TYR A 338 -9.69 14.15 1.72
C TYR A 338 -10.35 12.88 2.25
N GLY A 339 -9.56 11.83 2.48
CA GLY A 339 -10.06 10.57 3.03
C GLY A 339 -10.52 10.73 4.49
N ALA A 340 -9.80 11.54 5.28
CA ALA A 340 -10.16 11.82 6.67
C ALA A 340 -11.48 12.59 6.77
N GLU A 341 -11.67 13.65 5.99
CA GLU A 341 -12.90 14.47 5.99
C GLU A 341 -14.13 13.63 5.63
N ALA A 342 -14.05 12.83 4.56
CA ALA A 342 -15.14 11.95 4.14
C ALA A 342 -15.46 10.87 5.17
N SER A 343 -14.44 10.18 5.69
CA SER A 343 -14.63 9.14 6.71
C SER A 343 -15.26 9.72 7.97
N ARG A 344 -14.86 10.93 8.35
CA ARG A 344 -15.41 11.66 9.49
C ARG A 344 -16.87 12.01 9.28
N ALA A 345 -17.22 12.59 8.13
CA ALA A 345 -18.61 12.95 7.81
C ALA A 345 -19.55 11.73 7.85
N LEU A 346 -19.12 10.60 7.28
CA LEU A 346 -19.91 9.36 7.31
C LEU A 346 -20.06 8.80 8.73
N PHE A 347 -18.95 8.74 9.49
CA PHE A 347 -18.96 8.27 10.86
C PHE A 347 -19.91 9.09 11.73
N VAL A 348 -19.79 10.42 11.71
CA VAL A 348 -20.63 11.33 12.52
C VAL A 348 -22.11 11.15 12.18
N ALA A 349 -22.47 11.19 10.89
CA ALA A 349 -23.87 11.10 10.47
C ALA A 349 -24.54 9.81 10.99
N ILE A 350 -23.83 8.68 10.89
CA ILE A 350 -24.37 7.37 11.26
C ILE A 350 -24.33 7.16 12.77
N TYR A 351 -23.22 7.52 13.42
CA TYR A 351 -23.05 7.37 14.86
C TYR A 351 -24.03 8.26 15.63
N ASP A 352 -24.25 9.50 15.19
CA ASP A 352 -25.19 10.41 15.82
C ASP A 352 -26.65 9.94 15.74
N TYR A 353 -27.02 9.25 14.66
CA TYR A 353 -28.32 8.59 14.58
C TYR A 353 -28.37 7.31 15.42
N TRP A 354 -27.34 6.47 15.31
CA TRP A 354 -27.24 5.19 16.03
C TRP A 354 -27.34 5.36 17.56
N LYS A 355 -26.67 6.37 18.12
CA LYS A 355 -26.68 6.63 19.57
C LYS A 355 -28.05 7.10 20.10
N GLN A 356 -28.93 7.62 19.22
CA GLN A 356 -30.30 8.00 19.60
C GLN A 356 -31.24 6.80 19.68
N LEU A 357 -30.84 5.65 19.14
CA LEU A 357 -31.63 4.43 19.20
C LEU A 357 -31.54 3.79 20.60
N PRO A 358 -32.61 3.14 21.08
CA PRO A 358 -32.56 2.37 22.32
C PRO A 358 -31.44 1.31 22.28
N HIS A 359 -30.64 1.21 23.35
CA HIS A 359 -29.48 0.30 23.40
C HIS A 359 -29.86 -1.17 23.17
N ASP A 360 -31.07 -1.58 23.54
CA ASP A 360 -31.59 -2.94 23.40
C ASP A 360 -32.11 -3.25 21.98
N ARG A 361 -32.24 -2.24 21.12
CA ARG A 361 -32.81 -2.37 19.76
C ARG A 361 -31.86 -1.95 18.65
N ARG A 362 -30.75 -1.29 18.96
CA ARG A 362 -29.80 -0.80 17.97
C ARG A 362 -28.82 -1.91 17.54
N PRO A 363 -28.34 -1.91 16.27
CA PRO A 363 -27.35 -2.88 15.81
C PRO A 363 -26.05 -2.75 16.59
N ARG A 364 -25.26 -3.81 16.66
CA ARG A 364 -23.85 -3.65 17.05
C ARG A 364 -23.10 -2.91 15.94
N LEU A 365 -22.42 -1.82 16.31
CA LEU A 365 -21.75 -0.93 15.37
C LEU A 365 -20.26 -1.26 15.29
N TYR A 366 -19.78 -1.51 14.08
CA TYR A 366 -18.39 -1.84 13.78
C TYR A 366 -17.81 -0.91 12.72
N LEU A 367 -16.50 -0.77 12.74
CA LEU A 367 -15.74 -0.07 11.69
C LEU A 367 -14.90 -1.06 10.88
N TYR A 368 -14.73 -0.75 9.60
CA TYR A 368 -13.85 -1.50 8.73
C TYR A 368 -13.05 -0.58 7.81
N GLY A 369 -11.79 -0.96 7.55
CA GLY A 369 -10.99 -0.34 6.51
C GLY A 369 -9.77 -1.19 6.13
N LEU A 370 -9.40 -1.10 4.85
CA LEU A 370 -8.17 -1.68 4.29
C LEU A 370 -7.23 -0.57 3.86
N SER A 371 -5.93 -0.67 4.16
CA SER A 371 -4.92 0.28 3.69
C SER A 371 -5.21 1.71 4.19
N LEU A 372 -5.24 2.70 3.29
CA LEU A 372 -5.75 4.04 3.58
C LEU A 372 -7.13 4.05 4.25
N GLY A 373 -7.99 3.07 3.94
CA GLY A 373 -9.27 2.91 4.62
C GLY A 373 -9.11 2.63 6.10
N ALA A 374 -8.15 1.78 6.50
CA ALA A 374 -7.82 1.55 7.90
C ALA A 374 -7.33 2.85 8.58
N MET A 375 -6.39 3.55 7.95
CA MET A 375 -5.85 4.82 8.46
C MET A 375 -6.94 5.87 8.67
N ASN A 376 -7.81 6.07 7.67
CA ASN A 376 -8.85 7.09 7.71
C ASN A 376 -10.03 6.68 8.63
N SER A 377 -10.29 5.38 8.77
CA SER A 377 -11.26 4.84 9.73
C SER A 377 -10.79 5.01 11.19
N GLU A 378 -9.50 4.79 11.47
CA GLU A 378 -8.91 5.14 12.78
C GLU A 378 -9.11 6.62 13.11
N GLN A 379 -8.82 7.49 12.14
CA GLN A 379 -8.89 8.95 12.32
C GLN A 379 -10.31 9.48 12.44
N SER A 380 -11.32 8.81 11.88
CA SER A 380 -12.71 9.28 11.94
C SER A 380 -13.37 9.01 13.30
N SER A 381 -12.90 7.99 14.03
CA SER A 381 -13.43 7.57 15.32
C SER A 381 -12.68 8.24 16.48
N GLU A 382 -13.21 9.38 16.95
CA GLU A 382 -12.59 10.11 18.07
C GLU A 382 -13.02 9.53 19.43
N LEU A 383 -12.05 9.16 20.26
CA LEU A 383 -12.30 8.54 21.57
C LEU A 383 -13.27 9.33 22.44
N PHE A 384 -13.13 10.66 22.49
CA PHE A 384 -13.95 11.52 23.35
C PHE A 384 -15.44 11.50 22.98
N GLU A 385 -15.78 11.23 21.72
CA GLU A 385 -17.16 11.12 21.25
C GLU A 385 -17.79 9.76 21.56
N MET A 386 -16.93 8.76 21.78
CA MET A 386 -17.30 7.36 22.03
C MET A 386 -17.23 6.98 23.51
N LEU A 387 -16.95 7.93 24.43
CA LEU A 387 -16.82 7.64 25.86
C LEU A 387 -18.12 7.19 26.51
N ASP A 388 -19.24 7.82 26.14
CA ASP A 388 -20.57 7.51 26.70
C ASP A 388 -21.16 6.25 26.04
N ASP A 389 -20.96 6.14 24.72
CA ASP A 389 -21.56 5.10 23.88
C ASP A 389 -20.54 4.47 22.92
N PRO A 390 -19.63 3.61 23.42
CA PRO A 390 -18.59 3.05 22.57
C PRO A 390 -19.18 2.18 21.46
N ILE A 391 -18.56 2.26 20.27
CA ILE A 391 -18.77 1.25 19.22
C ILE A 391 -18.34 -0.14 19.73
N ASN A 392 -18.80 -1.19 19.06
CA ASN A 392 -18.53 -2.56 19.51
C ASN A 392 -17.16 -3.08 19.04
N GLY A 393 -16.65 -2.60 17.92
CA GLY A 393 -15.36 -3.05 17.42
C GLY A 393 -14.91 -2.41 16.11
N ALA A 394 -13.68 -2.72 15.73
CA ALA A 394 -13.12 -2.34 14.45
C ALA A 394 -12.21 -3.45 13.91
N LEU A 395 -12.29 -3.68 12.59
CA LEU A 395 -11.34 -4.49 11.86
C LEU A 395 -10.55 -3.63 10.87
N TRP A 396 -9.26 -3.49 11.12
CA TRP A 396 -8.38 -2.68 10.28
C TRP A 396 -7.29 -3.54 9.67
N SER A 397 -7.26 -3.57 8.33
CA SER A 397 -6.38 -4.46 7.59
C SER A 397 -5.29 -3.69 6.85
N GLY A 398 -4.05 -4.14 6.98
CA GLY A 398 -2.88 -3.52 6.36
C GLY A 398 -2.78 -2.00 6.57
N PRO A 399 -2.88 -1.47 7.80
CA PRO A 399 -2.74 -0.04 8.02
C PRO A 399 -1.39 0.44 7.46
N PRO A 400 -1.34 1.51 6.65
CA PRO A 400 -0.10 1.97 6.05
C PRO A 400 0.83 2.56 7.11
N PHE A 401 2.13 2.59 6.83
CA PHE A 401 3.15 3.10 7.77
C PHE A 401 2.92 4.51 8.38
N PRO A 402 2.12 5.44 7.77
CA PRO A 402 1.76 6.71 8.41
C PRO A 402 0.62 6.63 9.44
N SER A 403 -0.08 5.50 9.57
CA SER A 403 -1.16 5.30 10.56
C SER A 403 -0.64 5.52 11.98
N ARG A 404 -1.10 6.61 12.60
CA ARG A 404 -0.52 7.11 13.86
C ARG A 404 -0.88 6.20 15.04
N ASP A 405 -2.14 5.77 15.15
CA ASP A 405 -2.60 4.99 16.29
C ASP A 405 -2.07 3.56 16.22
N TRP A 406 -2.18 2.91 15.06
CA TRP A 406 -1.48 1.65 14.80
C TRP A 406 0.00 1.70 15.19
N LYS A 407 0.74 2.70 14.69
CA LYS A 407 2.18 2.84 14.98
C LYS A 407 2.46 3.09 16.46
N SER A 408 1.60 3.85 17.12
CA SER A 408 1.69 4.14 18.56
C SER A 408 1.44 2.89 19.42
N ILE A 409 0.50 2.04 19.02
CA ILE A 409 0.21 0.75 19.66
C ILE A 409 1.38 -0.22 19.44
N THR A 410 1.82 -0.38 18.20
CA THR A 410 2.92 -1.27 17.82
C THR A 410 4.25 -0.89 18.49
N ASN A 411 4.55 0.41 18.64
CA ASN A 411 5.75 0.86 19.36
C ASN A 411 5.67 0.67 20.89
N ARG A 412 4.46 0.60 21.45
CA ARG A 412 4.20 0.38 22.88
C ARG A 412 3.79 -1.07 23.20
N ARG A 413 4.03 -1.99 22.26
CA ARG A 413 3.81 -3.43 22.44
C ARG A 413 4.59 -3.99 23.62
N ASN A 414 4.16 -5.15 24.10
CA ASN A 414 4.83 -5.86 25.19
C ASN A 414 6.25 -6.27 24.77
N PRO A 415 7.25 -6.15 25.67
CA PRO A 415 8.60 -6.61 25.41
C PRO A 415 8.64 -8.07 24.96
N GLY A 416 9.52 -8.38 24.00
CA GLY A 416 9.67 -9.74 23.46
C GLY A 416 8.70 -10.11 22.34
N THR A 417 7.71 -9.26 22.02
CA THR A 417 6.82 -9.49 20.87
C THR A 417 7.33 -8.80 19.60
N PRO A 418 7.21 -9.44 18.43
CA PRO A 418 7.69 -8.87 17.18
C PRO A 418 6.85 -7.68 16.74
N GLU A 419 7.46 -6.75 15.99
CA GLU A 419 6.74 -5.59 15.42
C GLU A 419 5.64 -6.02 14.43
N TRP A 420 5.86 -7.14 13.73
CA TRP A 420 4.93 -7.64 12.72
C TRP A 420 3.74 -8.41 13.30
N LEU A 421 3.81 -8.87 14.55
CA LEU A 421 2.70 -9.51 15.28
C LEU A 421 2.79 -9.17 16.78
N PRO A 422 2.51 -7.91 17.15
CA PRO A 422 2.71 -7.43 18.50
C PRO A 422 1.58 -7.89 19.44
N VAL A 423 1.91 -8.07 20.73
CA VAL A 423 0.88 -8.15 21.79
C VAL A 423 0.84 -6.80 22.49
N PHE A 424 -0.33 -6.20 22.58
CA PHE A 424 -0.51 -4.92 23.27
C PHE A 424 -1.24 -5.12 24.60
N ARG A 425 -0.52 -4.88 25.70
CA ARG A 425 -1.04 -5.08 27.07
C ARG A 425 -1.56 -6.52 27.24
N ASP A 426 -2.79 -6.71 27.70
CA ASP A 426 -3.43 -8.01 27.86
C ASP A 426 -4.31 -8.41 26.67
N GLY A 427 -4.29 -7.65 25.56
CA GLY A 427 -5.13 -7.92 24.39
C GLY A 427 -6.64 -7.71 24.64
N SER A 428 -7.02 -7.02 25.73
CA SER A 428 -8.44 -6.75 26.03
C SER A 428 -9.05 -5.64 25.18
N PHE A 429 -8.22 -4.79 24.56
CA PHE A 429 -8.64 -3.65 23.74
C PHE A 429 -8.24 -3.78 22.28
N THR A 430 -7.00 -4.21 22.02
CA THR A 430 -6.45 -4.37 20.66
C THR A 430 -5.72 -5.69 20.55
N ARG A 431 -5.99 -6.44 19.49
CA ARG A 431 -5.26 -7.64 19.10
C ARG A 431 -4.76 -7.54 17.67
N PHE A 432 -3.69 -8.28 17.39
CA PHE A 432 -3.07 -8.35 16.07
C PHE A 432 -3.18 -9.78 15.56
N MET A 433 -3.45 -9.91 14.26
CA MET A 433 -3.62 -11.17 13.56
C MET A 433 -2.84 -11.16 12.25
N ASN A 434 -2.42 -12.34 11.81
CA ASN A 434 -1.87 -12.59 10.47
C ASN A 434 -2.48 -13.88 9.88
N GLN A 435 -1.85 -14.44 8.84
CA GLN A 435 -2.27 -15.71 8.22
C GLN A 435 -2.27 -16.93 9.16
N ASN A 436 -1.67 -16.83 10.34
CA ASN A 436 -1.60 -17.90 11.34
C ASN A 436 -2.52 -17.64 12.55
N GLY A 437 -3.36 -16.60 12.51
CA GLY A 437 -4.28 -16.23 13.59
C GLY A 437 -3.71 -15.14 14.50
N GLU A 438 -4.19 -15.10 15.75
CA GLU A 438 -3.81 -14.08 16.72
C GLU A 438 -2.37 -14.21 17.23
N ALA A 439 -1.80 -13.06 17.63
CA ALA A 439 -0.56 -13.01 18.39
C ALA A 439 -0.63 -13.87 19.67
N PRO A 440 0.32 -14.80 19.90
CA PRO A 440 0.34 -15.58 21.12
C PRO A 440 0.66 -14.68 22.33
N GLY A 441 -0.12 -14.81 23.41
CA GLY A 441 0.08 -14.05 24.65
C GLY A 441 -1.02 -13.05 24.99
N ASN A 442 -2.07 -12.95 24.18
CA ASN A 442 -3.30 -12.25 24.56
C ASN A 442 -3.96 -12.94 25.76
N GLY A 443 -4.64 -12.15 26.61
CA GLY A 443 -5.53 -12.66 27.64
C GLY A 443 -6.83 -13.23 27.06
N THR A 444 -7.64 -13.86 27.90
CA THR A 444 -8.89 -14.54 27.47
C THR A 444 -10.10 -13.62 27.40
N ARG A 445 -10.00 -12.36 27.86
CA ARG A 445 -11.12 -11.44 27.99
C ARG A 445 -11.00 -10.27 27.00
N TRP A 446 -12.11 -9.93 26.38
CA TRP A 446 -12.30 -8.69 25.64
C TRP A 446 -12.96 -7.64 26.54
N GLY A 447 -12.57 -6.37 26.34
CA GLY A 447 -13.30 -5.21 26.85
C GLY A 447 -14.56 -4.92 26.01
N PRO A 448 -15.23 -3.78 26.28
CA PRO A 448 -16.45 -3.39 25.57
C PRO A 448 -16.22 -3.03 24.09
N LEU A 449 -14.98 -2.67 23.74
CA LEU A 449 -14.54 -2.29 22.39
C LEU A 449 -13.45 -3.26 21.93
N ARG A 450 -13.69 -3.95 20.81
CA ARG A 450 -12.77 -4.96 20.24
C ARG A 450 -12.11 -4.47 18.96
N ILE A 451 -10.81 -4.17 19.00
CA ILE A 451 -10.06 -3.76 17.82
C ILE A 451 -9.14 -4.89 17.37
N VAL A 452 -9.25 -5.29 16.12
CA VAL A 452 -8.33 -6.24 15.48
C VAL A 452 -7.60 -5.58 14.33
N TYR A 453 -6.28 -5.68 14.36
CA TYR A 453 -5.41 -5.38 13.23
C TYR A 453 -5.06 -6.67 12.50
N LEU A 454 -5.47 -6.79 11.24
CA LEU A 454 -5.04 -7.88 10.37
C LEU A 454 -3.87 -7.38 9.49
N GLN A 455 -2.69 -7.95 9.66
CA GLN A 455 -1.49 -7.51 8.95
C GLN A 455 -0.56 -8.69 8.62
N TYR A 456 0.04 -8.67 7.45
CA TYR A 456 1.04 -9.67 7.05
C TYR A 456 2.44 -9.09 7.15
N ALA A 457 3.40 -9.89 7.62
CA ALA A 457 4.77 -9.39 7.77
C ALA A 457 5.44 -9.12 6.41
N SER A 458 4.93 -9.73 5.34
CA SER A 458 5.31 -9.42 3.96
C SER A 458 4.67 -8.17 3.37
N ASP A 459 3.79 -7.46 4.10
CA ASP A 459 3.09 -6.27 3.58
C ASP A 459 4.02 -5.04 3.50
N PRO A 460 4.44 -4.61 2.29
CA PRO A 460 5.33 -3.48 2.14
C PRO A 460 4.63 -2.13 2.36
N VAL A 461 3.29 -2.07 2.37
CA VAL A 461 2.53 -0.84 2.66
C VAL A 461 2.53 -0.57 4.17
N THR A 462 2.34 -1.62 4.97
CA THR A 462 2.36 -1.54 6.44
C THR A 462 3.77 -1.37 7.00
N PHE A 463 4.75 -2.15 6.49
CA PHE A 463 6.09 -2.22 7.08
C PHE A 463 7.16 -1.36 6.38
N PHE A 464 6.76 -0.47 5.45
CA PHE A 464 7.68 0.53 4.93
C PHE A 464 8.19 1.44 6.06
N ASP A 465 9.51 1.48 6.26
CA ASP A 465 10.16 2.44 7.16
C ASP A 465 11.10 3.32 6.35
N SER A 466 10.84 4.63 6.27
CA SER A 466 11.72 5.57 5.59
C SER A 466 13.11 5.66 6.25
N LEU A 467 13.20 5.32 7.54
CA LEU A 467 14.46 5.25 8.28
C LEU A 467 15.29 4.00 7.91
N SER A 468 14.72 3.05 7.16
CA SER A 468 15.46 1.91 6.59
C SER A 468 16.63 2.32 5.68
N PHE A 469 16.68 3.60 5.29
CA PHE A 469 17.83 4.18 4.60
C PHE A 469 19.13 4.07 5.42
N TYR A 470 19.09 4.17 6.75
CA TYR A 470 20.29 4.18 7.60
C TYR A 470 20.24 3.28 8.84
N ARG A 471 19.10 2.64 9.15
CA ARG A 471 18.99 1.64 10.22
C ARG A 471 18.17 0.44 9.78
N GLN A 472 18.42 -0.73 10.37
CA GLN A 472 17.56 -1.90 10.19
C GLN A 472 16.21 -1.71 10.90
N PRO A 473 15.05 -1.89 10.22
CA PRO A 473 13.73 -1.89 10.84
C PRO A 473 13.54 -3.00 11.88
N ALA A 474 12.70 -2.77 12.90
CA ALA A 474 12.55 -3.72 13.99
C ALA A 474 11.83 -5.01 13.57
N TRP A 475 10.90 -4.94 12.62
CA TRP A 475 10.26 -6.11 11.99
C TRP A 475 11.25 -7.02 11.25
N MET A 476 12.47 -6.53 10.95
CA MET A 476 13.56 -7.33 10.38
C MET A 476 14.41 -8.04 11.45
N HIS A 477 14.10 -7.94 12.73
CA HIS A 477 14.78 -8.75 13.75
C HIS A 477 14.13 -10.13 13.89
N ALA A 478 14.88 -11.09 14.42
CA ALA A 478 14.32 -12.39 14.77
C ALA A 478 13.36 -12.24 15.97
N PRO A 479 12.24 -12.99 16.02
CA PRO A 479 11.76 -13.90 14.98
C PRO A 479 11.22 -13.14 13.77
N ARG A 480 11.54 -13.63 12.56
CA ARG A 480 11.01 -13.09 11.30
C ARG A 480 9.56 -13.52 11.12
N GLY A 481 8.78 -12.71 10.41
CA GLY A 481 7.45 -13.10 9.98
C GLY A 481 7.49 -14.38 9.13
N PRO A 482 6.48 -15.25 9.23
CA PRO A 482 6.52 -16.56 8.58
C PRO A 482 6.47 -16.48 7.05
N ASP A 483 6.01 -15.36 6.50
CA ASP A 483 5.92 -15.03 5.08
C ASP A 483 7.05 -14.10 4.59
N VAL A 484 8.11 -13.90 5.40
CA VAL A 484 9.28 -13.10 5.04
C VAL A 484 10.48 -14.03 4.81
N SER A 485 11.16 -13.87 3.66
CA SER A 485 12.33 -14.70 3.35
C SER A 485 13.40 -14.59 4.44
N PRO A 486 13.96 -15.72 4.93
CA PRO A 486 15.05 -15.71 5.91
C PRO A 486 16.35 -15.13 5.33
N GLU A 487 16.47 -15.09 4.00
CA GLU A 487 17.62 -14.51 3.29
C GLU A 487 17.51 -12.98 3.13
N LEU A 488 16.40 -12.38 3.55
CA LEU A 488 16.21 -10.94 3.52
C LEU A 488 17.12 -10.23 4.54
N GLN A 489 18.11 -9.50 4.03
CA GLN A 489 19.09 -8.75 4.81
C GLN A 489 18.91 -7.25 4.64
N TRP A 490 19.35 -6.49 5.65
CA TRP A 490 19.36 -5.04 5.59
C TRP A 490 20.62 -4.53 4.88
N TYR A 491 20.43 -3.71 3.86
CA TYR A 491 21.48 -3.00 3.14
C TYR A 491 21.20 -1.50 3.21
N PRO A 492 22.12 -0.69 3.77
CA PRO A 492 21.96 0.76 3.84
C PRO A 492 21.60 1.35 2.49
N VAL A 493 20.66 2.29 2.46
CA VAL A 493 20.06 2.90 1.24
C VAL A 493 19.26 1.93 0.38
N VAL A 494 19.81 0.75 0.06
CA VAL A 494 19.23 -0.21 -0.90
C VAL A 494 17.93 -0.83 -0.37
N THR A 495 17.86 -1.18 0.92
CA THR A 495 16.63 -1.74 1.50
C THR A 495 15.48 -0.74 1.44
N MET A 496 15.74 0.56 1.65
CA MET A 496 14.70 1.58 1.49
C MET A 496 14.17 1.64 0.06
N LEU A 497 15.06 1.58 -0.94
CA LEU A 497 14.68 1.56 -2.37
C LEU A 497 13.88 0.29 -2.72
N GLN A 498 14.30 -0.85 -2.18
CA GLN A 498 13.61 -2.14 -2.31
C GLN A 498 12.19 -2.06 -1.76
N LEU A 499 12.02 -1.60 -0.52
CA LEU A 499 10.72 -1.47 0.13
C LEU A 499 9.82 -0.44 -0.55
N ALA A 500 10.38 0.68 -1.03
CA ALA A 500 9.61 1.69 -1.76
C ALA A 500 9.03 1.14 -3.07
N LEU A 501 9.81 0.34 -3.80
CA LEU A 501 9.31 -0.32 -5.01
C LEU A 501 8.28 -1.39 -4.67
N ASP A 502 8.54 -2.20 -3.65
CA ASP A 502 7.60 -3.25 -3.22
C ASP A 502 6.25 -2.65 -2.81
N MET A 503 6.25 -1.51 -2.13
CA MET A 503 5.04 -0.79 -1.76
C MET A 503 4.23 -0.33 -2.98
N ALA A 504 4.88 0.09 -4.06
CA ALA A 504 4.21 0.49 -5.30
C ALA A 504 3.54 -0.70 -6.02
N PHE A 505 3.95 -1.93 -5.72
CA PHE A 505 3.43 -3.15 -6.34
C PHE A 505 2.93 -4.17 -5.30
N ALA A 506 2.46 -3.68 -4.15
CA ALA A 506 2.15 -4.51 -2.98
C ALA A 506 1.06 -5.57 -3.24
N THR A 507 0.21 -5.34 -4.24
CA THR A 507 -0.88 -6.24 -4.66
C THR A 507 -0.46 -7.32 -5.65
N ALA A 508 0.81 -7.34 -6.08
CA ALA A 508 1.37 -8.37 -6.97
C ALA A 508 1.67 -9.70 -6.24
N ALA A 509 1.62 -9.71 -4.91
CA ALA A 509 1.75 -10.91 -4.11
C ALA A 509 0.53 -11.85 -4.28
N PRO A 510 0.69 -13.17 -4.07
CA PRO A 510 -0.44 -14.08 -4.00
C PRO A 510 -1.35 -13.75 -2.81
N THR A 511 -2.61 -14.18 -2.89
CA THR A 511 -3.57 -14.05 -1.78
C THR A 511 -3.01 -14.64 -0.49
N GLY A 512 -3.18 -13.93 0.63
CA GLY A 512 -2.63 -14.31 1.93
C GLY A 512 -1.23 -13.79 2.20
N HIS A 513 -0.67 -12.98 1.28
CA HIS A 513 0.66 -12.39 1.38
C HIS A 513 0.66 -10.94 0.85
N GLY A 514 1.70 -10.19 1.16
CA GLY A 514 1.84 -8.79 0.78
C GLY A 514 0.65 -7.97 1.28
N HIS A 515 0.08 -7.15 0.40
CA HIS A 515 -1.10 -6.34 0.69
C HIS A 515 -2.39 -6.97 0.14
N VAL A 516 -2.43 -8.31 0.03
CA VAL A 516 -3.58 -9.07 -0.50
C VAL A 516 -4.11 -10.00 0.58
N TYR A 517 -5.09 -9.51 1.34
CA TYR A 517 -5.68 -10.21 2.46
C TYR A 517 -6.63 -11.33 2.03
N ALA A 518 -6.48 -12.51 2.63
CA ALA A 518 -7.25 -13.69 2.27
C ALA A 518 -8.60 -13.73 3.02
N PRO A 519 -9.68 -14.22 2.39
CA PRO A 519 -11.01 -14.22 2.99
C PRO A 519 -11.06 -15.10 4.24
N GLU A 520 -10.29 -16.19 4.29
CA GLU A 520 -10.19 -17.03 5.48
C GLU A 520 -9.61 -16.31 6.71
N HIS A 521 -8.71 -15.35 6.49
CA HIS A 521 -8.07 -14.59 7.57
C HIS A 521 -9.00 -13.47 8.03
N TYR A 522 -9.81 -12.91 7.13
CA TYR A 522 -10.91 -12.02 7.48
C TYR A 522 -12.01 -12.72 8.28
N VAL A 523 -12.34 -13.98 7.95
CA VAL A 523 -13.30 -14.78 8.74
C VAL A 523 -12.82 -14.88 10.19
N ASP A 524 -11.54 -15.22 10.41
CA ASP A 524 -10.98 -15.28 11.77
C ASP A 524 -11.03 -13.93 12.48
N ALA A 525 -10.64 -12.86 11.79
CA ALA A 525 -10.66 -11.53 12.37
C ALA A 525 -12.08 -11.06 12.73
N TRP A 526 -13.08 -11.34 11.88
CA TRP A 526 -14.47 -11.00 12.16
C TRP A 526 -15.08 -11.82 13.29
N MET A 527 -14.70 -13.10 13.44
CA MET A 527 -15.11 -13.90 14.60
C MET A 527 -14.65 -13.26 15.92
N GLU A 528 -13.41 -12.78 15.97
CA GLU A 528 -12.85 -12.10 17.15
C GLU A 528 -13.55 -10.76 17.43
N VAL A 529 -13.69 -9.92 16.40
CA VAL A 529 -14.29 -8.58 16.52
C VAL A 529 -15.78 -8.65 16.87
N THR A 530 -16.54 -9.56 16.23
CA THR A 530 -18.01 -9.58 16.36
C THR A 530 -18.55 -10.60 17.37
N ALA A 531 -17.66 -11.33 18.06
CA ALA A 531 -18.04 -12.34 19.05
C ALA A 531 -18.99 -13.40 18.49
N VAL A 532 -18.69 -13.95 17.31
CA VAL A 532 -19.58 -14.91 16.65
C VAL A 532 -19.76 -16.15 17.52
N GLU A 533 -21.02 -16.53 17.76
CA GLU A 533 -21.40 -17.73 18.49
C GLU A 533 -22.15 -18.70 17.58
N GLY A 534 -22.22 -19.98 17.98
CA GLY A 534 -23.02 -20.98 17.28
C GLY A 534 -22.40 -21.55 15.99
N TRP A 535 -21.13 -21.28 15.71
CA TRP A 535 -20.38 -21.91 14.63
C TRP A 535 -19.42 -22.97 15.18
N SER A 536 -19.46 -24.18 14.63
CA SER A 536 -18.49 -25.24 14.90
C SER A 536 -17.21 -25.04 14.07
N SER A 537 -16.09 -25.62 14.53
CA SER A 537 -14.81 -25.59 13.80
C SER A 537 -14.94 -26.14 12.38
N ASP A 538 -15.77 -27.15 12.18
CA ASP A 538 -15.98 -27.79 10.88
C ASP A 538 -16.80 -26.90 9.92
N GLU A 539 -17.81 -26.18 10.44
CA GLU A 539 -18.56 -25.20 9.65
C GLU A 539 -17.66 -24.04 9.21
N ILE A 540 -16.81 -23.54 10.12
CA ILE A 540 -15.84 -22.47 9.80
C ILE A 540 -14.84 -22.95 8.76
N ALA A 541 -14.31 -24.16 8.88
CA ALA A 541 -13.40 -24.72 7.88
C ALA A 541 -14.06 -24.83 6.49
N ARG A 542 -15.33 -25.27 6.43
CA ARG A 542 -16.11 -25.32 5.18
C ARG A 542 -16.36 -23.92 4.61
N LEU A 543 -16.69 -22.94 5.45
CA LEU A 543 -16.89 -21.55 5.01
C LEU A 543 -15.61 -20.97 4.41
N LYS A 544 -14.47 -21.13 5.08
CA LYS A 544 -13.16 -20.69 4.58
C LYS A 544 -12.83 -21.32 3.23
N GLN A 545 -13.10 -22.62 3.07
CA GLN A 545 -12.90 -23.31 1.80
C GLN A 545 -13.83 -22.78 0.69
N HIS A 546 -15.10 -22.53 1.01
CA HIS A 546 -16.07 -21.94 0.08
C HIS A 546 -15.61 -20.56 -0.41
N LEU A 547 -15.20 -19.67 0.50
CA LEU A 547 -14.75 -18.32 0.16
C LEU A 547 -13.44 -18.32 -0.67
N ARG A 548 -12.50 -19.21 -0.35
CA ARG A 548 -11.29 -19.43 -1.18
C ARG A 548 -11.64 -19.83 -2.60
N ALA A 549 -12.57 -20.80 -2.74
CA ALA A 549 -13.02 -21.25 -4.05
C ALA A 549 -13.70 -20.10 -4.81
N ARG A 550 -14.56 -19.33 -4.15
CA ARG A 550 -15.25 -18.18 -4.74
C ARG A 550 -14.28 -17.11 -5.26
N MET A 551 -13.23 -16.78 -4.51
CA MET A 551 -12.19 -15.85 -4.95
C MET A 551 -11.35 -16.41 -6.12
N GLY A 552 -11.12 -17.72 -6.16
CA GLY A 552 -10.30 -18.39 -7.18
C GLY A 552 -10.99 -18.59 -8.54
N ILE A 553 -12.30 -18.34 -8.63
CA ILE A 553 -13.03 -18.43 -9.90
C ILE A 553 -12.60 -17.27 -10.81
N GLU A 554 -12.02 -17.61 -11.96
CA GLU A 554 -11.73 -16.64 -13.03
C GLU A 554 -13.05 -16.00 -13.47
N GLY A 555 -13.23 -14.70 -13.21
CA GLY A 555 -14.55 -14.07 -13.38
C GLY A 555 -15.24 -13.64 -12.09
N ALA A 556 -14.74 -14.02 -10.91
CA ALA A 556 -15.39 -13.73 -9.62
C ALA A 556 -15.60 -12.23 -9.42
N GLU A 557 -16.86 -11.82 -9.41
CA GLU A 557 -17.27 -10.43 -9.24
C GLU A 557 -16.72 -9.84 -7.94
N GLY A 558 -16.08 -8.67 -7.99
CA GLY A 558 -15.48 -8.02 -6.82
C GLY A 558 -13.99 -8.28 -6.63
N TYR A 559 -13.48 -9.45 -7.06
CA TYR A 559 -12.13 -9.92 -6.73
C TYR A 559 -11.06 -9.61 -7.80
N GLN A 560 -11.48 -9.18 -8.98
CA GLN A 560 -10.61 -8.90 -10.13
C GLN A 560 -9.80 -7.61 -9.99
N GLN A 561 -10.27 -6.67 -9.16
CA GLN A 561 -9.75 -5.31 -9.10
C GLN A 561 -9.36 -4.92 -7.67
N ARG A 562 -8.14 -5.27 -7.27
CA ARG A 562 -7.63 -5.14 -5.89
C ARG A 562 -7.23 -3.71 -5.48
N GLY A 563 -8.02 -2.70 -5.86
CA GLY A 563 -7.86 -1.31 -5.43
C GLY A 563 -6.51 -0.61 -5.72
N GLY A 564 -5.66 -1.20 -6.57
CA GLY A 564 -4.27 -0.79 -6.84
C GLY A 564 -4.00 -0.40 -8.27
#